data_AF-A0A1V5S8Y3-F1
#
_entry.id   AF-A0A1V5S8Y3-F1
#
_cell.length_a   1.000
_cell.length_b   1.000
_cell.length_c   1.000
_cell.angle_alpha   90.00
_cell.angle_beta   90.00
_cell.angle_gamma   90.00
#
_symmetry.space_group_name_H-M   'P 1'
#
loop_
_entity.id
_entity.type
_entity.pdbx_description
1 polymer ?
#
loop_
_entity_poly.entity_id
_entity_poly.type
_entity_poly.pdbx_seq_one_letter_code
_entity_poly.pdbx_strand_id
1 'polypeptide(L)'
;MKKFLLSAAMLIAAIGMSATSYYVAGNGGADGTGKWCNGINWDPGASANAIVGGQIVFTDVPAGTWEFKVTDGTWNNAFGYDAVDLDASSKPLSNSGGNVQFTLTSTQDITVQFDGANIIVLGNFSSGDFDPIKDYSIMVRVYSTPGVDVPMTFVGNGVYKANSVNLDAAFKIADANYSPVNYGGDGSFVDPAEAYTLLKGSMSNLSLEAPGLYDVTVTILADWSAELSLAPATAVENVNAAAVSSANGTIFADGEMQIFDLTGKNVTSQNGQLKGNYIVVVNGQSSKVNVQ
;
A
#
# COMPACT_ATOMS: atom_id res chain seq x y z
N MET A 1 33.65 -16.51 3.53
CA MET A 1 33.32 -15.71 4.73
C MET A 1 32.06 -14.91 4.42
N LYS A 2 30.99 -15.16 5.19
CA LYS A 2 29.64 -14.60 5.00
C LYS A 2 29.65 -13.10 5.30
N LYS A 3 29.18 -12.26 4.37
CA LYS A 3 28.92 -10.84 4.63
C LYS A 3 27.53 -10.71 5.25
N PHE A 4 27.51 -10.21 6.49
CA PHE A 4 26.30 -9.95 7.26
C PHE A 4 25.53 -8.76 6.69
N LEU A 5 24.21 -8.93 6.61
CA LEU A 5 23.23 -7.89 6.39
C LEU A 5 23.29 -6.87 7.53
N LEU A 6 23.36 -5.60 7.16
CA LEU A 6 23.16 -4.48 8.07
C LEU A 6 21.65 -4.35 8.32
N SER A 7 21.14 -4.96 9.38
CA SER A 7 19.82 -4.62 9.90
C SER A 7 19.95 -3.30 10.67
N ALA A 8 19.31 -2.24 10.18
CA ALA A 8 19.15 -1.01 10.93
C ALA A 8 18.37 -1.32 12.21
N ALA A 9 19.07 -1.35 13.35
CA ALA A 9 18.44 -1.32 14.66
C ALA A 9 17.86 0.09 14.85
N MET A 10 16.53 0.20 14.77
CA MET A 10 15.82 1.41 15.20
C MET A 10 15.93 1.47 16.73
N LEU A 11 16.80 2.34 17.22
CA LEU A 11 16.95 2.66 18.62
C LEU A 11 15.71 3.47 19.06
N ILE A 12 14.71 2.81 19.60
CA ILE A 12 13.60 3.50 20.28
C ILE A 12 14.14 3.97 21.63
N ALA A 13 14.22 5.28 21.81
CA ALA A 13 14.52 5.89 23.10
C ALA A 13 13.41 5.51 24.09
N ALA A 14 13.76 4.69 25.09
CA ALA A 14 12.92 4.42 26.24
C ALA A 14 12.79 5.71 27.08
N ILE A 15 11.79 6.53 26.77
CA ILE A 15 11.35 7.60 27.66
C ILE A 15 10.50 6.92 28.75
N GLY A 16 10.91 7.11 30.00
CA GLY A 16 10.35 6.42 31.17
C GLY A 16 8.84 6.55 31.30
N MET A 17 8.12 5.54 30.81
CA MET A 17 6.74 5.29 31.21
C MET A 17 6.76 4.62 32.59
N SER A 18 5.91 5.12 33.49
CA SER A 18 5.52 4.44 34.73
C SER A 18 5.37 2.93 34.49
N ALA A 19 5.79 2.10 35.46
CA ALA A 19 5.70 0.63 35.42
C ALA A 19 4.25 0.10 35.50
N THR A 20 3.29 0.84 34.95
CA THR A 20 1.92 0.43 34.78
C THR A 20 1.86 -0.51 33.58
N SER A 21 1.58 -1.79 33.84
CA SER A 21 1.31 -2.75 32.79
C SER A 21 -0.06 -2.48 32.20
N TYR A 22 -0.16 -2.41 30.88
CA TYR A 22 -1.43 -2.32 30.17
C TYR A 22 -1.77 -3.65 29.52
N TYR A 23 -3.06 -3.90 29.31
CA TYR A 23 -3.58 -5.16 28.81
C TYR A 23 -4.70 -4.91 27.81
N VAL A 24 -4.79 -5.76 26.78
CA VAL A 24 -5.93 -5.79 25.87
C VAL A 24 -7.01 -6.72 26.43
N ALA A 25 -8.20 -6.16 26.67
CA ALA A 25 -9.36 -6.91 27.12
C ALA A 25 -10.46 -6.79 26.06
N GLY A 26 -10.83 -7.91 25.45
CA GLY A 26 -11.79 -7.96 24.36
C GLY A 26 -12.58 -9.25 24.32
N ASN A 27 -13.39 -9.42 23.28
CA ASN A 27 -14.26 -10.59 23.09
C ASN A 27 -13.50 -11.87 22.66
N GLY A 28 -12.38 -12.18 23.31
CA GLY A 28 -11.56 -13.36 23.04
C GLY A 28 -12.33 -14.67 23.26
N GLY A 29 -12.06 -15.66 22.39
CA GLY A 29 -12.65 -17.00 22.50
C GLY A 29 -14.10 -17.12 22.03
N ALA A 30 -14.75 -16.02 21.61
CA ALA A 30 -16.10 -16.04 21.06
C ALA A 30 -16.24 -16.90 19.78
N ASP A 31 -15.15 -17.10 19.05
CA ASP A 31 -15.07 -17.96 17.86
C ASP A 31 -14.62 -19.40 18.15
N GLY A 32 -14.22 -19.70 19.38
CA GLY A 32 -13.64 -20.99 19.76
C GLY A 32 -12.22 -21.27 19.24
N THR A 33 -11.54 -20.31 18.57
CA THR A 33 -10.18 -20.52 18.04
C THR A 33 -9.08 -20.14 19.02
N GLY A 34 -9.38 -19.22 19.93
CA GLY A 34 -8.43 -18.69 20.90
C GLY A 34 -7.38 -17.74 20.31
N LYS A 35 -7.56 -17.27 19.07
CA LYS A 35 -6.58 -16.41 18.38
C LYS A 35 -6.75 -14.92 18.69
N TRP A 36 -7.99 -14.46 18.87
CA TRP A 36 -8.24 -13.11 19.39
C TRP A 36 -8.15 -13.07 20.92
N CYS A 37 -7.45 -12.08 21.48
CA CYS A 37 -7.24 -11.91 22.93
C CYS A 37 -6.78 -13.22 23.63
N ASN A 38 -6.00 -14.06 22.94
CA ASN A 38 -5.56 -15.38 23.39
C ASN A 38 -6.70 -16.29 23.91
N GLY A 39 -7.93 -16.10 23.40
CA GLY A 39 -9.10 -16.85 23.85
C GLY A 39 -9.70 -16.39 25.17
N ILE A 40 -9.20 -15.30 25.75
CA ILE A 40 -9.62 -14.79 27.05
C ILE A 40 -10.66 -13.69 26.83
N ASN A 41 -11.85 -13.89 27.39
CA ASN A 41 -13.00 -13.01 27.19
C ASN A 41 -13.06 -11.93 28.29
N TRP A 42 -12.90 -10.65 27.91
CA TRP A 42 -13.11 -9.45 28.74
C TRP A 42 -12.43 -9.46 30.13
N ASP A 43 -11.24 -10.05 30.24
CA ASP A 43 -10.43 -9.99 31.47
C ASP A 43 -9.44 -8.80 31.39
N PRO A 44 -9.59 -7.76 32.25
CA PRO A 44 -8.73 -6.58 32.23
C PRO A 44 -7.30 -6.87 32.68
N GLY A 45 -7.05 -7.96 33.41
CA GLY A 45 -5.73 -8.29 33.98
C GLY A 45 -5.03 -9.47 33.31
N ALA A 46 -5.52 -9.93 32.14
CA ALA A 46 -5.02 -11.13 31.49
C ALA A 46 -3.55 -11.00 31.10
N SER A 47 -2.65 -11.69 31.81
CA SER A 47 -1.20 -11.62 31.57
C SER A 47 -0.78 -12.02 30.16
N ALA A 48 -1.53 -12.91 29.51
CA ALA A 48 -1.31 -13.30 28.12
C ALA A 48 -1.57 -12.14 27.12
N ASN A 49 -2.37 -11.14 27.52
CA ASN A 49 -2.73 -9.98 26.72
C ASN A 49 -1.98 -8.72 27.16
N ALA A 50 -0.88 -8.86 27.90
CA ALA A 50 -0.05 -7.74 28.35
C ALA A 50 0.65 -7.04 27.18
N ILE A 51 0.56 -5.71 27.16
CA ILE A 51 1.25 -4.84 26.22
C ILE A 51 2.69 -4.65 26.73
N VAL A 52 3.66 -5.20 26.01
CA VAL A 52 5.08 -5.18 26.40
C VAL A 52 5.85 -4.33 25.40
N GLY A 53 6.58 -3.33 25.89
CA GLY A 53 7.32 -2.40 25.03
C GLY A 53 6.39 -1.51 24.17
N GLY A 54 5.18 -1.24 24.65
CA GLY A 54 4.19 -0.37 23.98
C GLY A 54 3.31 -1.06 22.94
N GLN A 55 3.45 -2.38 22.72
CA GLN A 55 2.61 -3.11 21.78
C GLN A 55 2.34 -4.56 22.18
N ILE A 56 1.33 -5.16 21.54
CA ILE A 56 1.06 -6.60 21.51
C ILE A 56 0.63 -7.00 20.09
N VAL A 57 1.02 -8.20 19.66
CA VAL A 57 0.62 -8.79 18.38
C VAL A 57 -0.20 -10.05 18.63
N PHE A 58 -1.41 -10.09 18.07
CA PHE A 58 -2.24 -11.28 17.99
C PHE A 58 -2.07 -11.91 16.60
N THR A 59 -1.54 -13.13 16.55
CA THR A 59 -1.26 -13.81 15.28
C THR A 59 -2.42 -14.68 14.84
N ASP A 60 -2.64 -14.79 13.52
CA ASP A 60 -3.70 -15.62 12.92
C ASP A 60 -5.12 -15.32 13.45
N VAL A 61 -5.46 -14.06 13.71
CA VAL A 61 -6.82 -13.66 14.10
C VAL A 61 -7.77 -13.96 12.94
N PRO A 62 -8.79 -14.81 13.11
CA PRO A 62 -9.65 -15.23 12.01
C PRO A 62 -10.61 -14.13 11.56
N ALA A 63 -11.19 -14.33 10.37
CA ALA A 63 -12.28 -13.51 9.87
C ALA A 63 -13.44 -13.44 10.89
N GLY A 64 -14.00 -12.26 11.11
CA GLY A 64 -15.01 -11.99 12.13
C GLY A 64 -15.01 -10.54 12.60
N THR A 65 -15.97 -10.20 13.46
CA THR A 65 -16.05 -8.89 14.12
C THR A 65 -15.55 -9.01 15.55
N TRP A 66 -14.63 -8.12 15.88
CA TRP A 66 -13.86 -8.15 17.13
C TRP A 66 -13.99 -6.83 17.85
N GLU A 67 -13.99 -6.91 19.18
CA GLU A 67 -14.10 -5.75 20.06
C GLU A 67 -13.06 -5.82 21.17
N PHE A 68 -12.54 -4.67 21.58
CA PHE A 68 -11.67 -4.57 22.75
C PHE A 68 -11.64 -3.18 23.39
N LYS A 69 -11.01 -3.15 24.57
CA LYS A 69 -10.48 -1.97 25.26
C LYS A 69 -9.05 -2.26 25.73
N VAL A 70 -8.30 -1.20 26.01
CA VAL A 70 -7.03 -1.30 26.76
C VAL A 70 -7.29 -0.94 28.21
N THR A 71 -6.68 -1.64 29.16
CA THR A 71 -6.85 -1.38 30.61
C THR A 71 -5.52 -1.45 31.34
N ASP A 72 -5.47 -0.94 32.57
CA ASP A 72 -4.31 -1.04 33.46
C ASP A 72 -4.32 -2.26 34.39
N GLY A 73 -5.10 -3.28 34.05
CA GLY A 73 -5.37 -4.44 34.91
C GLY A 73 -6.72 -4.36 35.60
N THR A 74 -7.39 -3.20 35.53
CA THR A 74 -8.72 -2.97 36.12
C THR A 74 -9.65 -2.20 35.18
N TRP A 75 -10.96 -2.30 35.40
CA TRP A 75 -11.94 -1.51 34.63
C TRP A 75 -12.08 -0.05 35.10
N ASN A 76 -11.41 0.34 36.19
CA ASN A 76 -11.46 1.71 36.70
C ASN A 76 -10.79 2.72 35.76
N ASN A 77 -9.84 2.23 34.95
CA ASN A 77 -9.07 3.02 34.01
C ASN A 77 -8.95 2.23 32.70
N ALA A 78 -9.94 2.40 31.84
CA ALA A 78 -10.06 1.68 30.58
C ALA A 78 -10.21 2.67 29.40
N PHE A 79 -9.49 2.37 28.34
CA PHE A 79 -9.39 3.16 27.12
C PHE A 79 -10.13 2.43 26.01
N GLY A 80 -11.06 3.13 25.37
CA GLY A 80 -11.93 2.61 24.34
C GLY A 80 -11.77 3.37 23.02
N TYR A 81 -12.84 3.42 22.23
CA TYR A 81 -12.81 4.06 20.91
C TYR A 81 -12.35 5.53 20.94
N ASP A 82 -12.74 6.30 21.96
CA ASP A 82 -12.38 7.72 22.08
C ASP A 82 -10.88 7.95 22.32
N ALA A 83 -10.13 6.90 22.68
CA ALA A 83 -8.68 6.94 22.84
C ALA A 83 -7.94 6.52 21.55
N VAL A 84 -8.64 6.19 20.46
CA VAL A 84 -8.00 5.74 19.22
C VAL A 84 -7.42 6.94 18.46
N ASP A 85 -6.14 6.85 18.14
CA ASP A 85 -5.54 7.71 17.11
C ASP A 85 -5.97 7.17 15.74
N LEU A 86 -7.00 7.80 15.18
CA LEU A 86 -7.59 7.40 13.90
C LEU A 86 -6.67 7.69 12.72
N ASP A 87 -5.70 8.59 12.85
CA ASP A 87 -4.78 8.93 11.75
C ASP A 87 -3.63 7.91 11.67
N ALA A 88 -3.17 7.43 12.83
CA ALA A 88 -2.13 6.40 12.90
C ALA A 88 -2.67 4.95 12.74
N SER A 89 -3.98 4.72 12.91
CA SER A 89 -4.58 3.39 12.87
C SER A 89 -4.97 2.92 11.45
N SER A 90 -4.87 1.62 11.22
CA SER A 90 -5.54 0.93 10.12
C SER A 90 -7.06 1.04 10.26
N LYS A 91 -7.76 1.23 9.15
CA LYS A 91 -9.22 1.44 9.05
C LYS A 91 -9.87 0.29 8.25
N PRO A 92 -11.18 0.00 8.44
CA PRO A 92 -12.11 0.72 9.32
C PRO A 92 -12.09 0.23 10.78
N LEU A 93 -12.25 1.19 11.70
CA LEU A 93 -12.53 0.97 13.12
C LEU A 93 -13.85 1.67 13.47
N SER A 94 -14.70 1.04 14.27
CA SER A 94 -15.99 1.58 14.69
C SER A 94 -16.12 1.62 16.21
N ASN A 95 -17.04 2.48 16.69
CA ASN A 95 -17.41 2.57 18.10
C ASN A 95 -18.60 1.65 18.39
N SER A 96 -18.41 0.65 19.25
CA SER A 96 -19.48 -0.23 19.74
C SER A 96 -19.62 -0.06 21.25
N GLY A 97 -20.52 0.81 21.69
CA GLY A 97 -20.74 1.05 23.13
C GLY A 97 -19.51 1.55 23.90
N GLY A 98 -18.59 2.26 23.22
CA GLY A 98 -17.30 2.70 23.75
C GLY A 98 -16.15 1.72 23.53
N ASN A 99 -16.40 0.53 22.98
CA ASN A 99 -15.35 -0.42 22.58
C ASN A 99 -14.77 -0.03 21.22
N VAL A 100 -13.49 -0.34 21.00
CA VAL A 100 -12.91 -0.35 19.67
C VAL A 100 -13.41 -1.61 18.97
N GLN A 101 -14.09 -1.46 17.84
CA GLN A 101 -14.57 -2.57 17.02
C GLN A 101 -13.90 -2.57 15.65
N PHE A 102 -13.58 -3.75 15.13
CA PHE A 102 -13.11 -3.94 13.75
C PHE A 102 -13.62 -5.25 13.16
N THR A 103 -13.63 -5.36 11.83
CA THR A 103 -14.05 -6.58 11.12
C THR A 103 -12.95 -7.07 10.19
N LEU A 104 -12.72 -8.38 10.22
CA LEU A 104 -11.80 -9.10 9.35
C LEU A 104 -12.58 -9.97 8.36
N THR A 105 -12.23 -9.92 7.07
CA THR A 105 -12.77 -10.86 6.05
C THR A 105 -11.85 -12.05 5.80
N SER A 106 -10.61 -12.01 6.30
CA SER A 106 -9.65 -13.11 6.21
C SER A 106 -8.80 -13.16 7.47
N THR A 107 -8.23 -14.33 7.73
CA THR A 107 -7.27 -14.53 8.82
C THR A 107 -6.01 -13.69 8.63
N GLN A 108 -5.58 -12.98 9.69
CA GLN A 108 -4.36 -12.17 9.67
C GLN A 108 -3.86 -11.79 11.07
N ASP A 109 -2.67 -11.19 11.12
CA ASP A 109 -2.13 -10.64 12.36
C ASP A 109 -2.70 -9.25 12.65
N ILE A 110 -2.93 -8.97 13.94
CA ILE A 110 -3.39 -7.68 14.46
C ILE A 110 -2.42 -7.19 15.51
N THR A 111 -1.93 -5.96 15.35
CA THR A 111 -1.11 -5.28 16.35
C THR A 111 -1.93 -4.21 17.05
N VAL A 112 -1.87 -4.19 18.38
CA VAL A 112 -2.40 -3.10 19.21
C VAL A 112 -1.22 -2.41 19.88
N GLN A 113 -1.12 -1.10 19.69
CA GLN A 113 -0.13 -0.26 20.38
C GLN A 113 -0.81 0.68 21.34
N PHE A 114 -0.13 1.01 22.44
CA PHE A 114 -0.64 1.92 23.45
C PHE A 114 0.51 2.67 24.15
N ASP A 115 0.39 4.00 24.20
CA ASP A 115 1.40 4.90 24.79
C ASP A 115 1.01 5.44 26.19
N GLY A 116 -0.08 4.92 26.77
CA GLY A 116 -0.64 5.42 28.03
C GLY A 116 -1.85 6.34 27.85
N ALA A 117 -2.12 6.83 26.63
CA ALA A 117 -3.27 7.66 26.31
C ALA A 117 -3.94 7.28 24.98
N ASN A 118 -3.15 6.97 23.96
CA ASN A 118 -3.60 6.73 22.60
C ASN A 118 -3.49 5.24 22.22
N ILE A 119 -4.55 4.72 21.59
CA ILE A 119 -4.61 3.38 21.01
C ILE A 119 -4.32 3.50 19.51
N ILE A 120 -3.41 2.68 19.01
CA ILE A 120 -3.19 2.48 17.57
C ILE A 120 -3.47 1.02 17.23
N VAL A 121 -4.30 0.78 16.22
CA VAL A 121 -4.63 -0.57 15.75
C VAL A 121 -4.10 -0.77 14.34
N LEU A 122 -3.25 -1.77 14.15
CA LEU A 122 -2.67 -2.09 12.85
C LEU A 122 -3.13 -3.48 12.41
N GLY A 123 -3.71 -3.54 11.22
CA GLY A 123 -4.21 -4.74 10.57
C GLY A 123 -4.61 -4.41 9.12
N ASN A 124 -4.87 -5.44 8.31
CA ASN A 124 -5.45 -5.27 6.98
C ASN A 124 -6.97 -5.48 7.08
N PHE A 125 -7.67 -4.50 7.65
CA PHE A 125 -9.11 -4.54 7.79
C PHE A 125 -9.74 -4.33 6.41
N SER A 126 -10.26 -5.40 5.84
CA SER A 126 -11.18 -5.28 4.71
C SER A 126 -12.42 -4.51 5.15
N SER A 127 -12.71 -3.38 4.50
CA SER A 127 -13.97 -2.68 4.69
C SER A 127 -15.10 -3.49 4.07
N GLY A 128 -16.05 -3.93 4.90
CA GLY A 128 -17.35 -4.45 4.42
C GLY A 128 -18.29 -3.35 3.93
N ASP A 129 -17.96 -2.09 4.20
CA ASP A 129 -18.66 -0.92 3.66
C ASP A 129 -17.64 -0.07 2.90
N PHE A 130 -17.68 -0.16 1.57
CA PHE A 130 -16.90 0.62 0.60
C PHE A 130 -15.37 0.35 0.57
N ASP A 131 -14.88 -0.28 -0.52
CA ASP A 131 -13.46 -0.52 -0.80
C ASP A 131 -13.08 0.11 -2.17
N PRO A 132 -12.55 1.35 -2.25
CA PRO A 132 -12.18 1.98 -3.53
C PRO A 132 -11.16 1.13 -4.32
N ILE A 133 -10.47 0.27 -3.59
CA ILE A 133 -9.23 -0.50 -3.81
C ILE A 133 -9.44 -1.80 -4.59
N LYS A 134 -10.59 -2.46 -4.45
CA LYS A 134 -10.92 -3.69 -5.20
C LYS A 134 -12.04 -3.50 -6.21
N ASP A 135 -12.87 -2.47 -6.03
CA ASP A 135 -14.12 -2.36 -6.79
C ASP A 135 -14.01 -1.48 -8.05
N TYR A 136 -12.93 -0.71 -8.18
CA TYR A 136 -12.74 0.21 -9.30
C TYR A 136 -11.38 0.05 -9.99
N SER A 137 -11.42 0.01 -11.33
CA SER A 137 -10.21 0.16 -12.15
C SER A 137 -9.73 1.61 -12.13
N ILE A 138 -8.96 1.97 -11.11
CA ILE A 138 -8.36 3.31 -10.99
C ILE A 138 -7.30 3.48 -12.08
N MET A 139 -7.35 4.60 -12.77
CA MET A 139 -6.47 4.93 -13.87
C MET A 139 -5.93 6.35 -13.72
N VAL A 140 -4.70 6.55 -14.18
CA VAL A 140 -4.22 7.87 -14.58
C VAL A 140 -4.71 8.12 -16.00
N ARG A 141 -5.62 9.09 -16.17
CA ARG A 141 -6.21 9.43 -17.47
C ARG A 141 -5.54 10.69 -18.00
N VAL A 142 -4.68 10.54 -19.00
CA VAL A 142 -3.89 11.61 -19.61
C VAL A 142 -4.59 12.10 -20.87
N TYR A 143 -4.89 13.40 -20.92
CA TYR A 143 -5.61 14.07 -22.02
C TYR A 143 -4.67 14.51 -23.15
N SER A 144 -3.73 13.64 -23.53
CA SER A 144 -2.90 13.80 -24.73
C SER A 144 -3.71 13.50 -25.99
N THR A 145 -3.09 13.59 -27.18
CA THR A 145 -3.75 13.23 -28.46
C THR A 145 -2.94 12.14 -29.18
N PRO A 146 -3.43 10.89 -29.24
CA PRO A 146 -4.66 10.38 -28.63
C PRO A 146 -4.56 10.32 -27.10
N GLY A 147 -5.71 10.40 -26.41
CA GLY A 147 -5.75 10.28 -24.95
C GLY A 147 -5.32 8.89 -24.48
N VAL A 148 -4.75 8.81 -23.28
CA VAL A 148 -4.17 7.58 -22.73
C VAL A 148 -4.74 7.32 -21.34
N ASP A 149 -5.29 6.12 -21.15
CA ASP A 149 -5.70 5.62 -19.83
C ASP A 149 -4.67 4.61 -19.33
N VAL A 150 -4.04 4.89 -18.19
CA VAL A 150 -3.03 4.02 -17.58
C VAL A 150 -3.59 3.39 -16.30
N PRO A 151 -3.91 2.09 -16.31
CA PRO A 151 -4.35 1.38 -15.11
C PRO A 151 -3.31 1.43 -13.99
N MET A 152 -3.79 1.71 -12.78
CA MET A 152 -2.99 1.66 -11.58
C MET A 152 -3.14 0.30 -10.88
N THR A 153 -2.05 -0.20 -10.31
CA THR A 153 -2.04 -1.42 -9.51
C THR A 153 -2.32 -1.08 -8.06
N PHE A 154 -3.31 -1.72 -7.45
CA PHE A 154 -3.55 -1.62 -6.02
C PHE A 154 -2.47 -2.37 -5.23
N VAL A 155 -1.88 -1.74 -4.20
CA VAL A 155 -0.76 -2.29 -3.43
C VAL A 155 -1.01 -2.41 -1.92
N GLY A 156 -2.20 -2.07 -1.42
CA GLY A 156 -2.54 -2.12 0.02
C GLY A 156 -2.96 -0.75 0.56
N ASN A 157 -3.83 -0.73 1.60
CA ASN A 157 -4.13 0.48 2.41
C ASN A 157 -4.47 1.75 1.63
N GLY A 158 -5.31 1.66 0.59
CA GLY A 158 -5.70 2.84 -0.21
C GLY A 158 -4.69 3.24 -1.28
N VAL A 159 -3.55 2.56 -1.37
CA VAL A 159 -2.44 2.95 -2.25
C VAL A 159 -2.54 2.26 -3.60
N TYR A 160 -2.40 3.05 -4.66
CA TYR A 160 -2.32 2.61 -6.05
C TYR A 160 -1.08 3.17 -6.70
N LYS A 161 -0.48 2.40 -7.59
CA LYS A 161 0.75 2.77 -8.30
C LYS A 161 0.66 2.55 -9.80
N ALA A 162 1.18 3.47 -10.58
CA ALA A 162 1.49 3.29 -11.98
C ALA A 162 2.92 3.78 -12.24
N ASN A 163 3.73 2.96 -12.89
CA ASN A 163 5.15 3.28 -13.11
C ASN A 163 5.36 3.85 -14.51
N SER A 164 6.30 4.78 -14.64
CA SER A 164 6.73 5.36 -15.93
C SER A 164 5.57 5.89 -16.79
N VAL A 165 4.66 6.65 -16.16
CA VAL A 165 3.54 7.31 -16.82
C VAL A 165 4.05 8.58 -17.50
N ASN A 166 3.79 8.72 -18.81
CA ASN A 166 4.09 9.96 -19.53
C ASN A 166 2.99 10.99 -19.24
N LEU A 167 3.29 11.97 -18.39
CA LEU A 167 2.42 13.08 -18.03
C LEU A 167 2.81 14.32 -18.85
N ASP A 168 2.64 14.23 -20.17
CA ASP A 168 2.94 15.30 -21.14
C ASP A 168 1.77 16.26 -21.40
N ALA A 169 0.62 15.97 -20.80
CA ALA A 169 -0.62 16.71 -20.92
C ALA A 169 -1.37 16.75 -19.57
N ALA A 170 -2.46 17.50 -19.53
CA ALA A 170 -3.35 17.51 -18.37
C ALA A 170 -3.88 16.10 -18.09
N PHE A 171 -4.15 15.78 -16.83
CA PHE A 171 -4.57 14.43 -16.43
C PHE A 171 -5.54 14.42 -15.26
N LYS A 172 -6.12 13.25 -14.99
CA LYS A 172 -6.97 12.97 -13.83
C LYS A 172 -6.68 11.59 -13.24
N ILE A 173 -7.06 11.41 -11.98
CA ILE A 173 -7.16 10.09 -11.36
C ILE A 173 -8.63 9.71 -11.31
N ALA A 174 -9.01 8.70 -12.07
CA ALA A 174 -10.42 8.33 -12.21
C ALA A 174 -10.61 6.85 -12.48
N ASP A 175 -11.80 6.35 -12.20
CA ASP A 175 -12.25 5.09 -12.76
C ASP A 175 -12.71 5.25 -14.22
N ALA A 176 -13.15 4.15 -14.84
CA ALA A 176 -13.61 4.14 -16.23
C ALA A 176 -14.78 5.07 -16.49
N ASN A 177 -15.65 5.26 -15.49
CA ASN A 177 -16.91 5.99 -15.59
C ASN A 177 -16.84 7.41 -14.99
N TYR A 178 -15.68 7.83 -14.46
CA TYR A 178 -15.53 9.03 -13.63
C TYR A 178 -16.49 9.06 -12.43
N SER A 179 -16.92 7.89 -11.94
CA SER A 179 -17.85 7.77 -10.83
C SER A 179 -17.80 6.37 -10.25
N PRO A 180 -17.51 6.24 -8.94
CA PRO A 180 -17.39 7.30 -7.95
C PRO A 180 -15.99 7.94 -7.86
N VAL A 181 -14.99 7.42 -8.59
CA VAL A 181 -13.61 7.93 -8.56
C VAL A 181 -13.42 8.92 -9.71
N ASN A 182 -13.28 10.19 -9.34
CA ASN A 182 -12.97 11.28 -10.26
C ASN A 182 -12.29 12.38 -9.46
N TYR A 183 -10.97 12.40 -9.51
CA TYR A 183 -10.14 13.38 -8.84
C TYR A 183 -9.42 14.25 -9.84
N GLY A 184 -9.37 15.54 -9.52
CA GLY A 184 -8.66 16.55 -10.29
C GLY A 184 -7.92 17.52 -9.38
N GLY A 185 -7.51 18.65 -9.95
CA GLY A 185 -6.85 19.72 -9.22
C GLY A 185 -7.80 20.88 -8.90
N ASP A 186 -7.23 21.92 -8.32
CA ASP A 186 -7.84 23.25 -8.15
C ASP A 186 -7.61 24.18 -9.35
N GLY A 187 -6.86 23.72 -10.37
CA GLY A 187 -6.45 24.49 -11.54
C GLY A 187 -5.04 25.07 -11.43
N SER A 188 -4.36 24.92 -10.29
CA SER A 188 -2.92 25.15 -10.18
C SER A 188 -2.11 24.00 -10.79
N PHE A 189 -0.83 24.26 -11.06
CA PHE A 189 0.09 23.21 -11.42
C PHE A 189 0.49 22.38 -10.18
N VAL A 190 0.63 21.08 -10.38
CA VAL A 190 1.17 20.17 -9.38
C VAL A 190 2.69 20.23 -9.45
N ASP A 191 3.34 20.49 -8.31
CA ASP A 191 4.79 20.34 -8.14
C ASP A 191 5.11 18.85 -7.88
N PRO A 192 5.86 18.16 -8.77
CA PRO A 192 6.24 16.78 -8.54
C PRO A 192 7.13 16.54 -7.31
N ALA A 193 7.76 17.57 -6.75
CA ALA A 193 8.62 17.44 -5.56
C ALA A 193 7.81 17.30 -4.26
N GLU A 194 6.51 17.61 -4.28
CA GLU A 194 5.64 17.62 -3.11
C GLU A 194 4.43 16.70 -3.30
N ALA A 195 3.85 16.25 -2.19
CA ALA A 195 2.56 15.57 -2.24
C ALA A 195 1.46 16.60 -2.53
N TYR A 196 0.51 16.24 -3.38
CA TYR A 196 -0.60 17.10 -3.78
C TYR A 196 -1.94 16.52 -3.32
N THR A 197 -2.76 17.33 -2.65
CA THR A 197 -4.10 16.93 -2.24
C THR A 197 -5.05 16.93 -3.43
N LEU A 198 -5.58 15.76 -3.75
CA LEU A 198 -6.52 15.57 -4.85
C LEU A 198 -7.94 16.03 -4.47
N LEU A 199 -8.61 16.72 -5.38
CA LEU A 199 -9.98 17.21 -5.17
C LEU A 199 -11.01 16.28 -5.81
N LYS A 200 -11.81 15.63 -4.97
CA LYS A 200 -12.90 14.73 -5.40
C LYS A 200 -13.98 15.51 -6.16
N GLY A 201 -14.40 14.97 -7.31
CA GLY A 201 -15.43 15.55 -8.17
C GLY A 201 -15.02 16.85 -8.84
N SER A 202 -13.72 17.23 -8.80
CA SER A 202 -13.26 18.47 -9.42
C SER A 202 -13.50 18.46 -10.92
N MET A 203 -13.93 19.59 -11.46
CA MET A 203 -14.07 19.81 -12.91
C MET A 203 -12.72 20.17 -13.56
N SER A 204 -11.74 20.60 -12.77
CA SER A 204 -10.40 20.95 -13.24
C SER A 204 -9.50 19.73 -13.33
N ASN A 205 -8.71 19.63 -14.39
CA ASN A 205 -7.67 18.61 -14.53
C ASN A 205 -6.42 19.00 -13.71
N LEU A 206 -5.58 18.01 -13.43
CA LEU A 206 -4.22 18.22 -12.94
C LEU A 206 -3.32 18.58 -14.12
N SER A 207 -2.27 19.34 -13.88
CA SER A 207 -1.26 19.69 -14.89
C SER A 207 0.10 19.87 -14.21
N LEU A 208 1.19 19.61 -14.92
CA LEU A 208 2.56 19.77 -14.40
C LEU A 208 3.24 20.96 -15.07
N GLU A 209 4.02 21.73 -14.31
CA GLU A 209 4.91 22.74 -14.89
C GLU A 209 6.04 22.08 -15.71
N ALA A 210 6.49 20.90 -15.27
CA ALA A 210 7.52 20.10 -15.91
C ALA A 210 6.93 18.75 -16.39
N PRO A 211 6.36 18.69 -17.60
CA PRO A 211 5.83 17.44 -18.15
C PRO A 211 6.96 16.40 -18.38
N GLY A 212 6.64 15.11 -18.26
CA GLY A 212 7.64 14.05 -18.38
C GLY A 212 7.17 12.68 -17.90
N LEU A 213 8.12 11.77 -17.70
CA LEU A 213 7.87 10.43 -17.16
C LEU A 213 7.91 10.42 -15.64
N TYR A 214 6.85 9.90 -15.01
CA TYR A 214 6.73 9.82 -13.56
C TYR A 214 6.23 8.45 -13.10
N ASP A 215 6.74 7.99 -11.96
CA ASP A 215 6.06 6.98 -11.16
C ASP A 215 4.99 7.70 -10.34
N VAL A 216 3.74 7.28 -10.52
CA VAL A 216 2.56 7.90 -9.94
C VAL A 216 2.08 7.03 -8.78
N THR A 217 2.01 7.60 -7.59
CA THR A 217 1.39 6.98 -6.41
C THR A 217 0.18 7.80 -5.99
N VAL A 218 -0.96 7.13 -5.78
CA VAL A 218 -2.16 7.75 -5.24
C VAL A 218 -2.59 6.99 -4.00
N THR A 219 -2.89 7.72 -2.92
CA THR A 219 -3.48 7.16 -1.70
C THR A 219 -4.90 7.68 -1.58
N ILE A 220 -5.90 6.80 -1.53
CA ILE A 220 -7.31 7.14 -1.28
C ILE A 220 -7.69 6.60 0.10
N LEU A 221 -8.06 7.50 1.00
CA LEU A 221 -8.48 7.16 2.36
C LEU A 221 -9.97 6.81 2.42
N ALA A 222 -10.40 6.21 3.52
CA ALA A 222 -11.78 5.76 3.72
C ALA A 222 -12.82 6.90 3.68
N ASP A 223 -12.39 8.13 4.00
CA ASP A 223 -13.22 9.34 3.92
C ASP A 223 -13.26 9.96 2.51
N TRP A 224 -12.61 9.31 1.53
CA TRP A 224 -12.42 9.78 0.15
C TRP A 224 -11.56 11.02 -0.02
N SER A 225 -10.83 11.42 1.01
CA SER A 225 -9.66 12.26 0.79
C SER A 225 -8.61 11.45 0.02
N ALA A 226 -7.85 12.14 -0.82
CA ALA A 226 -6.83 11.50 -1.62
C ALA A 226 -5.60 12.39 -1.80
N GLU A 227 -4.45 11.74 -1.87
CA GLU A 227 -3.16 12.39 -2.10
C GLU A 227 -2.47 11.78 -3.31
N LEU A 228 -1.81 12.64 -4.08
CA LEU A 228 -0.98 12.31 -5.22
C LEU A 228 0.49 12.54 -4.86
N SER A 229 1.34 11.56 -5.13
CA SER A 229 2.79 11.71 -5.11
C SER A 229 3.37 11.30 -6.45
N LEU A 230 4.28 12.12 -6.96
CA LEU A 230 4.97 11.89 -8.22
C LEU A 230 6.47 11.74 -7.93
N ALA A 231 7.09 10.75 -8.55
CA ALA A 231 8.55 10.64 -8.55
C ALA A 231 9.02 10.63 -10.00
N PRO A 232 10.00 11.46 -10.41
CA PRO A 232 10.56 11.40 -11.75
C PRO A 232 10.99 9.96 -12.04
N ALA A 233 10.38 9.34 -13.05
CA ALA A 233 10.76 8.01 -13.45
C ALA A 233 12.04 8.14 -14.28
N THR A 234 13.02 7.31 -13.95
CA THR A 234 14.14 7.12 -14.87
C THR A 234 13.56 6.44 -16.09
N ALA A 235 13.54 7.12 -17.25
CA ALA A 235 13.27 6.43 -18.49
C ALA A 235 14.20 5.22 -18.53
N VAL A 236 13.67 4.04 -18.86
CA VAL A 236 14.55 2.98 -19.38
C VAL A 236 15.08 3.56 -20.68
N GLU A 237 16.23 4.24 -20.58
CA GLU A 237 16.92 4.76 -21.74
C GLU A 237 17.08 3.60 -22.70
N ASN A 238 16.77 3.87 -23.97
CA ASN A 238 17.19 2.99 -25.05
C ASN A 238 18.72 3.08 -25.06
N VAL A 239 19.39 2.29 -24.23
CA VAL A 239 20.85 2.23 -24.24
C VAL A 239 21.21 1.73 -25.63
N ASN A 240 22.02 2.51 -26.34
CA ASN A 240 22.39 2.24 -27.72
C ASN A 240 22.79 0.77 -27.87
N ALA A 241 21.91 0.01 -28.52
CA ALA A 241 21.93 -1.44 -28.53
C ALA A 241 23.06 -1.98 -29.38
N ALA A 242 23.77 -3.00 -28.89
CA ALA A 242 24.44 -3.97 -29.75
C ALA A 242 23.48 -4.42 -30.88
N ALA A 243 23.98 -4.88 -32.03
CA ALA A 243 23.14 -5.29 -33.16
C ALA A 243 22.23 -6.48 -32.76
N VAL A 244 21.05 -6.19 -32.20
CA VAL A 244 20.00 -7.16 -31.89
C VAL A 244 18.96 -7.17 -33.01
N SER A 245 18.59 -8.35 -33.44
CA SER A 245 17.49 -8.58 -34.38
C SER A 245 16.57 -9.67 -33.84
N SER A 246 15.35 -9.74 -34.35
CA SER A 246 14.41 -10.79 -33.95
C SER A 246 13.68 -11.38 -35.15
N ALA A 247 13.44 -12.69 -35.13
CA ALA A 247 12.61 -13.37 -36.10
C ALA A 247 11.98 -14.64 -35.49
N ASN A 248 10.69 -14.88 -35.76
CA ASN A 248 9.96 -16.09 -35.40
C ASN A 248 10.14 -16.50 -33.93
N GLY A 249 9.85 -15.58 -33.00
CA GLY A 249 10.00 -15.85 -31.57
C GLY A 249 11.44 -15.90 -31.03
N THR A 250 12.44 -15.66 -31.88
CA THR A 250 13.86 -15.70 -31.52
C THR A 250 14.48 -14.31 -31.57
N ILE A 251 15.31 -13.97 -30.59
CA ILE A 251 16.19 -12.80 -30.58
C ILE A 251 17.63 -13.25 -30.85
N PHE A 252 18.31 -12.54 -31.74
CA PHE A 252 19.69 -12.73 -32.13
C PHE A 252 20.52 -11.52 -31.68
N ALA A 253 21.70 -11.78 -31.11
CA ALA A 253 22.67 -10.79 -30.69
C ALA A 253 24.09 -11.33 -30.86
N ASP A 254 25.08 -10.45 -30.98
CA ASP A 254 26.50 -10.81 -30.88
C ASP A 254 26.98 -10.65 -29.43
N GLY A 255 27.36 -11.75 -28.79
CA GLY A 255 27.79 -11.81 -27.39
C GLY A 255 26.82 -12.55 -26.45
N GLU A 256 27.18 -12.56 -25.16
CA GLU A 256 26.30 -13.15 -24.14
C GLU A 256 25.06 -12.26 -23.94
N MET A 257 23.90 -12.89 -24.03
CA MET A 257 22.60 -12.23 -24.00
C MET A 257 21.74 -12.73 -22.84
N GLN A 258 21.04 -11.80 -22.20
CA GLN A 258 19.94 -12.07 -21.28
C GLN A 258 18.67 -11.38 -21.77
N ILE A 259 17.53 -12.05 -21.66
CA ILE A 259 16.23 -11.53 -22.07
C ILE A 259 15.36 -11.42 -20.82
N PHE A 260 14.73 -10.27 -20.64
CA PHE A 260 13.81 -10.00 -19.56
C PHE A 260 12.45 -9.62 -20.12
N ASP A 261 11.38 -10.10 -19.49
CA ASP A 261 10.05 -9.56 -19.74
C ASP A 261 9.92 -8.15 -19.15
N LEU A 262 8.80 -7.47 -19.42
CA LEU A 262 8.57 -6.11 -18.93
C LEU A 262 8.38 -6.03 -17.40
N THR A 263 8.25 -7.17 -16.72
CA THR A 263 8.22 -7.25 -15.25
C THR A 263 9.62 -7.42 -14.65
N GLY A 264 10.65 -7.54 -15.49
CA GLY A 264 12.04 -7.74 -15.08
C GLY A 264 12.39 -9.20 -14.81
N LYS A 265 11.51 -10.16 -15.13
CA LYS A 265 11.82 -11.58 -14.98
C LYS A 265 12.73 -12.03 -16.11
N ASN A 266 13.82 -12.73 -15.77
CA ASN A 266 14.69 -13.34 -16.77
C ASN A 266 13.95 -14.49 -17.47
N VAL A 267 13.76 -14.33 -18.78
CA VAL A 267 13.08 -15.27 -19.69
C VAL A 267 14.01 -15.72 -20.81
N THR A 268 15.33 -15.64 -20.63
CA THR A 268 16.33 -16.04 -21.64
C THR A 268 16.11 -17.47 -22.14
N SER A 269 15.68 -18.38 -21.27
CA SER A 269 15.37 -19.77 -21.61
C SER A 269 14.17 -19.95 -22.55
N GLN A 270 13.35 -18.90 -22.73
CA GLN A 270 12.19 -18.89 -23.63
C GLN A 270 12.54 -18.38 -25.04
N ASN A 271 13.79 -18.02 -25.30
CA ASN A 271 14.22 -17.59 -26.64
C ASN A 271 13.91 -18.68 -27.69
N GLY A 272 13.21 -18.30 -28.76
CA GLY A 272 12.62 -19.22 -29.74
C GLY A 272 11.10 -19.40 -29.61
N GLN A 273 10.50 -18.90 -28.52
CA GLN A 273 9.06 -18.97 -28.25
C GLN A 273 8.47 -17.61 -27.82
N LEU A 274 9.25 -16.54 -27.92
CA LEU A 274 8.89 -15.22 -27.43
C LEU A 274 7.80 -14.57 -28.30
N LYS A 275 6.94 -13.75 -27.69
CA LYS A 275 5.94 -12.96 -28.41
C LYS A 275 5.69 -11.65 -27.69
N GLY A 276 5.98 -10.53 -28.36
CA GLY A 276 5.77 -9.19 -27.80
C GLY A 276 7.08 -8.48 -27.44
N ASN A 277 7.02 -7.59 -26.44
CA ASN A 277 8.12 -6.70 -26.09
C ASN A 277 8.98 -7.27 -24.95
N TYR A 278 10.30 -7.17 -25.12
CA TYR A 278 11.28 -7.63 -24.15
C TYR A 278 12.41 -6.62 -23.98
N ILE A 279 13.09 -6.68 -22.84
CA ILE A 279 14.36 -6.01 -22.61
C ILE A 279 15.47 -7.03 -22.79
N VAL A 280 16.40 -6.74 -23.69
CA VAL A 280 17.52 -7.61 -24.02
C VAL A 280 18.78 -6.95 -23.53
N VAL A 281 19.58 -7.65 -22.73
CA VAL A 281 20.87 -7.19 -22.24
C VAL A 281 21.97 -7.99 -22.92
N VAL A 282 22.85 -7.29 -23.64
CA VAL A 282 24.00 -7.88 -24.34
C VAL A 282 25.25 -7.18 -23.86
N ASN A 283 26.21 -7.92 -23.29
CA ASN A 283 27.47 -7.35 -22.76
C ASN A 283 27.27 -6.14 -21.83
N GLY A 284 26.18 -6.15 -21.03
CA GLY A 284 25.84 -5.06 -20.11
C GLY A 284 25.08 -3.88 -20.72
N GLN A 285 24.81 -3.87 -22.03
CA GLN A 285 23.96 -2.88 -22.69
C GLN A 285 22.53 -3.42 -22.87
N SER A 286 21.52 -2.63 -22.53
CA SER A 286 20.11 -3.03 -22.64
C SER A 286 19.45 -2.49 -23.91
N SER A 287 18.45 -3.19 -24.43
CA SER A 287 17.76 -2.81 -25.67
C SER A 287 16.32 -3.31 -25.63
N LYS A 288 15.36 -2.47 -26.03
CA LYS A 288 13.98 -2.94 -26.17
C LYS A 288 13.80 -3.60 -27.53
N VAL A 289 13.36 -4.86 -27.54
CA VAL A 289 13.12 -5.63 -28.76
C VAL A 289 11.67 -6.07 -28.81
N ASN A 290 11.01 -5.86 -29.95
CA ASN A 290 9.69 -6.39 -30.24
C ASN A 290 9.84 -7.65 -31.10
N VAL A 291 9.39 -8.79 -30.59
CA VAL A 291 9.44 -10.08 -31.27
C VAL A 291 8.08 -10.39 -31.87
N GLN A 292 8.03 -10.54 -33.19
CA GLN A 292 6.85 -10.96 -33.95
C GLN A 292 6.74 -12.49 -34.05
#